data_AF-A0A480B418-F1
#
_entry.id   AF-A0A480B418-F1
#
_cell.length_a   1.000
_cell.length_b   1.000
_cell.length_c   1.000
_cell.angle_alpha   90.00
_cell.angle_beta   90.00
_cell.angle_gamma   90.00
#
_symmetry.space_group_name_H-M   'P 1'
#
loop_
_entity.id
_entity.type
_entity.pdbx_description
1 polymer ?
#
loop_
_entity_poly.entity_id
_entity_poly.type
_entity_poly.pdbx_seq_one_letter_code
_entity_poly.pdbx_strand_id
1 'polypeptide(L)'
;MRKLNWKESFNLLGGIWFVIILLFYSIVATKYLTYTLPAIIPCIIWGSEAIINLLFNPNLSKYCTFLVTLPFCIYTCILGVGVAVSASDYILEYMIIVSIGALIFKLARHYIRTYSQLTLLFLLPILALYSATTISVTPILTSQSGIQFTSYIENTNQPVFVYGGYYTSVVYYTKHIPTQVYLNKTDDERWAKARNIMPTITKDEFLDQLPNESNAIVIVPNRNIKDFESSPAAVITKPLGKTNGATIYKVQNNISF
;
A
#
# COMPACT_ATOMS: atom_id res chain seq x y z
N MET A 1 -38.67 -1.66 -35.69
CA MET A 1 -37.70 -1.68 -34.56
C MET A 1 -37.09 -0.29 -34.42
N ARG A 2 -37.23 0.35 -33.25
CA ARG A 2 -36.60 1.65 -32.96
C ARG A 2 -35.09 1.41 -32.94
N LYS A 3 -34.30 2.15 -33.75
CA LYS A 3 -32.83 2.09 -33.67
C LYS A 3 -32.43 2.48 -32.26
N LEU A 4 -32.02 1.52 -31.44
CA LEU A 4 -31.58 1.77 -30.07
C LEU A 4 -30.29 2.60 -30.18
N ASN A 5 -30.31 3.84 -29.71
CA ASN A 5 -29.10 4.63 -29.63
C ASN A 5 -28.25 4.07 -28.48
N TRP A 6 -27.31 3.18 -28.82
CA TRP A 6 -26.46 2.47 -27.87
C TRP A 6 -25.76 3.43 -26.90
N LYS A 7 -25.43 4.63 -27.36
CA LYS A 7 -24.78 5.67 -26.56
C LYS A 7 -25.67 6.22 -25.44
N GLU A 8 -26.92 6.54 -25.74
CA GLU A 8 -27.89 6.98 -24.72
C GLU A 8 -28.18 5.86 -23.73
N SER A 9 -28.28 4.63 -24.23
CA SER A 9 -28.50 3.44 -23.40
C SER A 9 -27.32 3.19 -22.46
N PHE A 10 -26.09 3.32 -22.95
CA PHE A 10 -24.87 3.19 -22.15
C PHE A 10 -24.72 4.33 -21.15
N ASN A 11 -24.97 5.58 -21.52
CA ASN A 11 -24.86 6.72 -20.60
C ASN A 11 -25.81 6.60 -19.41
N LEU A 12 -27.05 6.18 -19.66
CA LEU A 12 -28.02 5.91 -18.60
C LEU A 12 -27.56 4.76 -17.70
N LEU A 13 -27.18 3.62 -18.29
CA LEU A 13 -26.72 2.44 -17.54
C LEU A 13 -25.44 2.73 -16.75
N GLY A 14 -24.47 3.40 -17.36
CA GLY A 14 -23.20 3.78 -16.77
C GLY A 14 -23.37 4.78 -15.62
N GLY A 15 -24.30 5.72 -15.76
CA GLY A 15 -24.70 6.63 -14.68
C GLY A 15 -25.29 5.89 -13.48
N ILE A 16 -26.25 5.01 -13.74
CA ILE A 16 -26.87 4.17 -12.71
C ILE A 16 -25.83 3.27 -12.04
N TRP A 17 -24.98 2.62 -12.83
CA TRP A 17 -23.87 1.78 -12.35
C TRP A 17 -22.95 2.57 -11.41
N PHE A 18 -22.45 3.72 -11.85
CA PHE A 18 -21.54 4.55 -11.06
C PHE A 18 -22.17 4.97 -9.73
N VAL A 19 -23.40 5.48 -9.77
CA VAL A 19 -24.11 5.97 -8.59
C VAL A 19 -24.43 4.84 -7.61
N ILE A 20 -24.93 3.70 -8.08
CA ILE A 20 -25.29 2.57 -7.22
C ILE A 20 -24.05 2.04 -6.49
N ILE A 21 -22.94 1.81 -7.19
CA ILE A 21 -21.73 1.27 -6.57
C ILE A 21 -21.19 2.24 -5.53
N LEU A 22 -21.13 3.54 -5.84
CA LEU A 22 -20.66 4.53 -4.88
C LEU A 22 -21.58 4.62 -3.66
N LEU A 23 -22.89 4.75 -3.84
CA LEU A 23 -23.82 4.89 -2.72
C LEU A 23 -23.86 3.64 -1.86
N PHE A 24 -23.96 2.46 -2.48
CA PHE A 24 -24.00 1.19 -1.77
C PHE A 24 -22.76 1.03 -0.86
N TYR A 25 -21.55 1.15 -1.42
CA TYR A 25 -20.33 0.99 -0.64
C TYR A 25 -20.00 2.18 0.27
N SER A 26 -20.65 3.34 0.09
CA SER A 26 -20.56 4.45 1.05
C SER A 26 -21.38 4.17 2.32
N ILE A 27 -22.51 3.47 2.21
CA ILE A 27 -23.41 3.19 3.32
C ILE A 27 -22.98 1.94 4.11
N VAL A 28 -22.32 0.97 3.46
CA VAL A 28 -21.80 -0.22 4.15
C VAL A 28 -20.78 0.16 5.23
N ALA A 29 -20.88 -0.52 6.39
CA ALA A 29 -20.02 -0.26 7.55
C ALA A 29 -18.53 -0.55 7.26
N THR A 30 -18.24 -1.65 6.57
CA THR A 30 -16.89 -2.04 6.16
C THR A 30 -16.53 -1.46 4.80
N LYS A 31 -15.47 -0.63 4.77
CA LYS A 31 -15.05 0.07 3.56
C LYS A 31 -13.65 -0.37 3.16
N TYR A 32 -13.56 -0.91 1.95
CA TYR A 32 -12.28 -1.16 1.29
C TYR A 32 -12.22 -0.32 0.02
N LEU A 33 -11.07 0.30 -0.24
CA LEU A 33 -10.84 1.14 -1.43
C LEU A 33 -11.19 0.39 -2.73
N THR A 34 -10.98 -0.93 -2.75
CA THR A 34 -11.22 -1.79 -3.91
C THR A 34 -12.69 -1.94 -4.27
N TYR A 35 -13.62 -1.71 -3.31
CA TYR A 35 -15.05 -1.90 -3.53
C TYR A 35 -15.65 -0.90 -4.52
N THR A 36 -15.08 0.31 -4.58
CA THR A 36 -15.54 1.35 -5.51
C THR A 36 -14.82 1.30 -6.86
N LEU A 37 -13.80 0.45 -7.04
CA LEU A 37 -13.06 0.35 -8.31
C LEU A 37 -13.96 0.02 -9.51
N PRO A 38 -14.98 -0.85 -9.41
CA PRO A 38 -15.85 -1.11 -10.55
C PRO A 38 -16.68 0.11 -10.98
N ALA A 39 -16.84 1.14 -10.13
CA ALA A 39 -17.47 2.39 -10.53
C ALA A 39 -16.63 3.16 -11.58
N ILE A 40 -15.33 2.90 -11.68
CA ILE A 40 -14.43 3.59 -12.60
C ILE A 40 -14.68 3.16 -14.07
N ILE A 41 -15.26 1.98 -14.31
CA ILE A 41 -15.48 1.43 -15.66
C ILE A 41 -16.26 2.41 -16.57
N PRO A 42 -17.46 2.89 -16.21
CA PRO A 42 -18.16 3.89 -17.02
C PRO A 42 -17.38 5.21 -17.16
N CYS A 43 -16.65 5.63 -16.13
CA CYS A 43 -15.82 6.83 -16.17
C CYS A 43 -14.66 6.72 -17.17
N ILE A 44 -14.06 5.53 -17.35
CA ILE A 44 -13.03 5.30 -18.36
C ILE A 44 -13.61 5.54 -19.76
N ILE A 45 -14.79 4.99 -20.04
CA ILE A 45 -15.43 5.13 -21.36
C ILE A 45 -15.80 6.58 -21.64
N TRP A 46 -16.39 7.29 -20.68
CA TRP A 46 -16.66 8.73 -20.81
C TRP A 46 -15.39 9.56 -20.95
N GLY A 47 -14.35 9.23 -20.18
CA GLY A 47 -13.05 9.88 -20.24
C GLY A 47 -12.37 9.70 -21.60
N SER A 48 -12.40 8.48 -22.15
CA SER A 48 -11.89 8.21 -23.50
C SER A 48 -12.64 9.01 -24.56
N GLU A 49 -13.97 9.07 -24.50
CA GLU A 49 -14.75 9.87 -25.44
C GLU A 49 -14.44 11.37 -25.35
N ALA A 50 -14.34 11.90 -24.12
CA ALA A 50 -13.99 13.28 -23.88
C ALA A 50 -12.59 13.60 -24.44
N ILE A 51 -11.61 12.71 -24.24
CA ILE A 51 -10.27 12.86 -24.80
C ILE A 51 -10.30 12.85 -26.33
N ILE A 52 -11.03 11.92 -26.95
CA ILE A 52 -11.17 11.85 -28.42
C ILE A 52 -11.77 13.15 -28.96
N ASN A 53 -12.89 13.62 -28.40
CA ASN A 53 -13.52 14.88 -28.82
C ASN A 53 -12.57 16.08 -28.67
N LEU A 54 -11.78 16.10 -27.60
CA LEU A 54 -10.83 17.17 -27.32
C LEU A 54 -9.61 17.13 -28.25
N LEU A 55 -9.15 15.93 -28.64
CA LEU A 55 -8.08 15.74 -29.60
C LEU A 55 -8.49 16.14 -31.03
N PHE A 56 -9.68 15.75 -31.47
CA PHE A 56 -10.11 15.96 -32.86
C PHE A 56 -10.87 17.28 -33.09
N ASN A 57 -11.17 18.05 -32.05
CA ASN A 57 -11.77 19.38 -32.17
C ASN A 57 -10.69 20.49 -32.07
N PRO A 58 -10.43 21.25 -33.15
CA PRO A 58 -9.38 22.28 -33.17
C PRO A 58 -9.54 23.35 -32.08
N ASN A 59 -10.78 23.68 -31.72
CA ASN A 59 -11.07 24.69 -30.70
C ASN A 59 -10.78 24.19 -29.28
N LEU A 60 -10.82 22.87 -29.06
CA LEU A 60 -10.63 22.23 -27.75
C LEU A 60 -9.23 21.65 -27.56
N SER A 61 -8.51 21.36 -28.65
CA SER A 61 -7.15 20.82 -28.65
C SER A 61 -6.16 21.63 -27.79
N LYS A 62 -6.34 22.95 -27.69
CA LYS A 62 -5.53 23.82 -26.82
C LYS A 62 -5.58 23.43 -25.33
N TYR A 63 -6.66 22.80 -24.87
CA TYR A 63 -6.83 22.36 -23.48
C TYR A 63 -6.18 20.98 -23.19
N CYS A 64 -5.70 20.25 -24.21
CA CYS A 64 -5.04 18.95 -24.02
C CYS A 64 -3.87 19.04 -23.04
N THR A 65 -3.06 20.10 -23.16
CA THR A 65 -1.91 20.28 -22.28
C THR A 65 -2.35 20.44 -20.83
N PHE A 66 -3.40 21.23 -20.57
CA PHE A 66 -3.91 21.46 -19.21
C PHE A 66 -4.48 20.18 -18.58
N LEU A 67 -5.22 19.37 -19.36
CA LEU A 67 -5.75 18.09 -18.91
C LEU A 67 -4.69 17.09 -18.49
N VAL A 68 -3.47 17.23 -19.01
CA VAL A 68 -2.35 16.37 -18.64
C VAL A 68 -1.52 16.99 -17.52
N THR A 69 -1.18 18.27 -17.65
CA THR A 69 -0.29 18.94 -16.68
C THR A 69 -0.96 19.15 -15.33
N LEU A 70 -2.25 19.47 -15.28
CA LEU A 70 -2.92 19.74 -14.01
C LEU A 70 -2.99 18.48 -13.12
N PRO A 71 -3.53 17.33 -13.58
CA PRO A 71 -3.53 16.12 -12.77
C PRO A 71 -2.12 15.66 -12.42
N PHE A 72 -1.18 15.74 -13.37
CA PHE A 72 0.21 15.41 -13.11
C PHE A 72 0.77 16.24 -11.94
N CYS A 73 0.65 17.56 -11.98
CA CYS A 73 1.10 18.43 -10.90
C CYS A 73 0.45 18.06 -9.55
N ILE A 74 -0.88 17.89 -9.52
CA ILE A 74 -1.61 17.52 -8.30
C ILE A 74 -1.08 16.20 -7.72
N TYR A 75 -0.99 15.15 -8.53
CA TYR A 75 -0.48 13.85 -8.09
C TYR A 75 0.98 13.94 -7.65
N THR A 76 1.81 14.70 -8.35
CA THR A 76 3.21 14.87 -7.94
C THR A 76 3.36 15.60 -6.60
N CYS A 77 2.49 16.57 -6.29
CA CYS A 77 2.50 17.23 -5.01
C CYS A 77 2.05 16.30 -3.89
N ILE A 78 0.94 15.58 -4.08
CA ILE A 78 0.40 14.66 -3.06
C ILE A 78 1.40 13.54 -2.76
N LEU A 79 1.96 12.90 -3.80
CA LEU A 79 2.96 11.85 -3.64
C LEU A 79 4.25 12.40 -3.03
N GLY A 80 4.70 13.59 -3.45
CA GLY A 80 5.88 14.23 -2.89
C GLY A 80 5.77 14.48 -1.39
N VAL A 81 4.60 14.93 -0.91
CA VAL A 81 4.32 15.05 0.53
C VAL A 81 4.34 13.67 1.20
N GLY A 82 3.70 12.67 0.61
CA GLY A 82 3.70 11.30 1.14
C GLY A 82 5.12 10.73 1.31
N VAL A 83 5.97 10.94 0.31
CA VAL A 83 7.39 10.53 0.33
C VAL A 83 8.16 11.28 1.39
N ALA A 84 8.04 12.62 1.44
CA ALA A 84 8.74 13.43 2.42
C ALA A 84 8.43 13.01 3.87
N VAL A 85 7.20 12.59 4.14
CA VAL A 85 6.76 12.15 5.47
C VAL A 85 7.14 10.69 5.78
N SER A 86 7.03 9.78 4.80
CA SER A 86 7.07 8.34 5.05
C SER A 86 8.34 7.64 4.58
N ALA A 87 9.10 8.26 3.68
CA ALA A 87 10.27 7.70 3.02
C ALA A 87 11.23 8.82 2.59
N SER A 88 11.60 9.70 3.54
CA SER A 88 12.37 10.93 3.28
C SER A 88 13.64 10.69 2.49
N ASP A 89 14.29 9.54 2.69
CA ASP A 89 15.54 9.16 2.02
C ASP A 89 15.38 9.04 0.50
N TYR A 90 14.14 8.82 0.02
CA TYR A 90 13.82 8.63 -1.40
C TYR A 90 13.28 9.89 -2.08
N ILE A 91 13.27 11.03 -1.40
CA ILE A 91 12.69 12.27 -1.93
C ILE A 91 13.48 12.79 -3.14
N LEU A 92 14.80 12.60 -3.16
CA LEU A 92 15.64 13.06 -4.26
C LEU A 92 15.41 12.22 -5.52
N GLU A 93 15.38 10.89 -5.40
CA GLU A 93 15.08 9.97 -6.49
C GLU A 93 13.70 10.24 -7.08
N TYR A 94 12.71 10.47 -6.20
CA TYR A 94 11.37 10.88 -6.60
C TYR A 94 11.38 12.18 -7.43
N MET A 95 12.05 13.23 -6.93
CA MET A 95 12.14 14.53 -7.61
C MET A 95 12.87 14.43 -8.95
N ILE A 96 13.93 13.62 -9.04
CA ILE A 96 14.67 13.38 -10.30
C ILE A 96 13.76 12.75 -11.35
N ILE A 97 13.01 11.69 -11.00
CA ILE A 97 12.13 10.98 -11.94
C ILE A 97 11.00 11.88 -12.43
N VAL A 98 10.37 12.62 -11.51
CA VAL A 98 9.31 13.56 -11.87
C VAL A 98 9.84 14.67 -12.78
N SER A 99 11.05 15.19 -12.49
CA SER A 99 11.70 16.22 -13.30
C SER A 99 12.07 15.72 -14.70
N ILE A 100 12.62 14.50 -14.81
CA ILE A 100 12.89 13.85 -16.09
C ILE A 100 11.59 13.64 -16.87
N GLY A 101 10.55 13.13 -16.22
CA GLY A 101 9.23 12.95 -16.84
C GLY A 101 8.65 14.26 -17.37
N ALA A 102 8.73 15.34 -16.59
CA ALA A 102 8.29 16.67 -17.00
C ALA A 102 9.12 17.23 -18.18
N LEU A 103 10.43 17.02 -18.17
CA LEU A 103 11.33 17.42 -19.25
C LEU A 103 11.00 16.67 -20.55
N ILE A 104 10.83 15.35 -20.48
CA ILE A 104 10.45 14.52 -21.62
C ILE A 104 9.08 14.94 -22.14
N PHE A 105 8.11 15.21 -21.26
CA PHE A 105 6.80 15.74 -21.65
C PHE A 105 6.93 17.07 -22.41
N LYS A 106 7.74 18.01 -21.90
CA LYS A 106 7.97 19.31 -22.54
C LYS A 106 8.61 19.17 -23.91
N LEU A 107 9.62 18.31 -24.04
CA LEU A 107 10.27 18.00 -25.32
C LEU A 107 9.31 17.33 -26.29
N ALA A 108 8.62 16.28 -25.87
CA ALA A 108 7.63 15.57 -26.68
C ALA A 108 6.54 16.53 -27.17
N ARG A 109 6.06 17.45 -26.32
CA ARG A 109 5.08 18.46 -26.70
C ARG A 109 5.60 19.43 -27.77
N HIS A 110 6.90 19.73 -27.77
CA HIS A 110 7.51 20.61 -28.77
C HIS A 110 7.53 19.97 -30.17
N TYR A 111 7.82 18.67 -30.24
CA TYR A 111 7.92 17.93 -31.51
C TYR A 111 6.57 17.38 -32.02
N ILE A 112 5.64 17.05 -31.12
CA ILE A 112 4.33 16.50 -31.47
C ILE A 112 3.39 17.62 -31.94
N ARG A 113 3.08 17.62 -33.25
CA ARG A 113 2.15 18.59 -33.87
C ARG A 113 0.87 17.96 -34.41
N THR A 114 0.82 16.64 -34.56
CA THR A 114 -0.32 15.92 -35.16
C THR A 114 -1.24 15.31 -34.11
N TYR A 115 -2.54 15.29 -34.37
CA TYR A 115 -3.57 14.80 -33.43
C TYR A 115 -3.39 13.35 -32.96
N SER A 116 -2.94 12.45 -33.84
CA SER A 116 -2.69 11.04 -33.50
C SER A 116 -1.52 10.85 -32.52
N GLN A 117 -0.52 11.74 -32.59
CA GLN A 117 0.67 11.70 -31.75
C GLN A 117 0.42 12.33 -30.36
N LEU A 118 -0.64 13.13 -30.18
CA LEU A 118 -1.01 13.71 -28.89
C LEU A 118 -1.38 12.65 -27.84
N THR A 119 -1.80 11.46 -28.26
CA THR A 119 -2.05 10.32 -27.34
C THR A 119 -0.79 9.90 -26.57
N LEU A 120 0.40 10.02 -27.20
CA LEU A 120 1.70 9.74 -26.57
C LEU A 120 2.00 10.69 -25.41
N LEU A 121 1.44 11.91 -25.43
CA LEU A 121 1.61 12.89 -24.35
C LEU A 121 0.89 12.49 -23.07
N PHE A 122 -0.14 11.64 -23.14
CA PHE A 122 -0.82 11.12 -21.94
C PHE A 122 -0.02 9.99 -21.29
N LEU A 123 0.69 9.17 -22.07
CA LEU A 123 1.43 8.01 -21.57
C LEU A 123 2.67 8.41 -20.75
N LEU A 124 3.40 9.43 -21.19
CA LEU A 124 4.64 9.89 -20.55
C LEU A 124 4.48 10.27 -19.06
N PRO A 125 3.54 11.15 -18.68
CA PRO A 125 3.33 11.52 -17.28
C PRO A 125 2.76 10.36 -16.45
N ILE A 126 1.95 9.48 -17.04
CA ILE A 126 1.47 8.27 -16.36
C ILE A 126 2.64 7.35 -16.03
N LEU A 127 3.53 7.10 -16.98
CA LEU A 127 4.73 6.28 -16.77
C LEU A 127 5.67 6.92 -15.75
N ALA A 128 5.86 8.23 -15.80
CA ALA A 128 6.66 8.95 -14.81
C ALA A 128 6.07 8.84 -13.40
N LEU A 129 4.75 9.05 -13.25
CA LEU A 129 4.06 8.90 -11.97
C LEU A 129 4.10 7.47 -11.45
N TYR A 130 3.89 6.48 -12.32
CA TYR A 130 3.96 5.07 -11.95
C TYR A 130 5.36 4.67 -11.48
N SER A 131 6.39 5.11 -12.21
CA SER A 131 7.79 4.84 -11.87
C SER A 131 8.17 5.50 -10.55
N ALA A 132 7.80 6.77 -10.37
CA ALA A 132 8.00 7.51 -9.13
C ALA A 132 7.30 6.80 -7.95
N THR A 133 6.03 6.41 -8.13
CA THR A 133 5.27 5.68 -7.11
C THR A 133 5.93 4.36 -6.74
N THR A 134 6.42 3.60 -7.72
CA THR A 134 7.04 2.29 -7.46
C THR A 134 8.26 2.41 -6.55
N ILE A 135 9.13 3.38 -6.81
CA ILE A 135 10.33 3.61 -6.00
C ILE A 135 9.96 4.14 -4.61
N SER A 136 9.03 5.09 -4.55
CA SER A 136 8.56 5.70 -3.31
C SER A 136 7.83 4.75 -2.38
N VAL A 137 7.04 3.81 -2.93
CA VAL A 137 6.19 2.90 -2.16
C VAL A 137 6.95 1.64 -1.72
N THR A 138 7.97 1.22 -2.48
CA THR A 138 8.80 0.05 -2.14
C THR A 138 9.32 0.04 -0.70
N PRO A 139 9.94 1.10 -0.14
CA PRO A 139 10.43 1.08 1.24
C PRO A 139 9.29 0.90 2.26
N ILE A 140 8.13 1.51 2.00
CA ILE A 140 6.93 1.38 2.83
C ILE A 140 6.44 -0.07 2.80
N LEU A 141 6.30 -0.66 1.61
CA LEU A 141 5.87 -2.06 1.46
C LEU A 141 6.85 -3.03 2.10
N THR A 142 8.16 -2.81 1.94
CA THR A 142 9.19 -3.64 2.58
C THR A 142 9.12 -3.55 4.09
N SER A 143 8.90 -2.35 4.66
CA SER A 143 8.75 -2.17 6.12
C SER A 143 7.49 -2.84 6.71
N GLN A 144 6.46 -3.06 5.88
CA GLN A 144 5.24 -3.79 6.26
C GLN A 144 5.28 -5.27 5.84
N SER A 145 6.34 -5.70 5.17
CA SER A 145 6.51 -7.05 4.66
C SER A 145 7.30 -7.92 5.64
N GLY A 146 7.01 -9.21 5.66
CA GLY A 146 7.76 -10.22 6.40
C GLY A 146 9.15 -10.49 5.83
N ILE A 147 9.44 -10.03 4.61
CA ILE A 147 10.74 -10.21 3.94
C ILE A 147 11.90 -9.55 4.70
N GLN A 148 11.63 -8.57 5.56
CA GLN A 148 12.67 -7.95 6.39
C GLN A 148 13.11 -8.85 7.56
N PHE A 149 12.38 -9.92 7.85
CA PHE A 149 12.64 -10.82 8.97
C PHE A 149 13.35 -12.12 8.57
N THR A 150 13.44 -12.43 7.27
CA THR A 150 13.97 -13.69 6.72
C THR A 150 15.33 -14.05 7.33
N SER A 151 16.27 -13.11 7.38
CA SER A 151 17.62 -13.33 7.93
C SER A 151 17.64 -13.71 9.42
N TYR A 152 16.59 -13.39 10.17
CA TYR A 152 16.49 -13.69 11.59
C TYR A 152 15.76 -15.01 11.88
N ILE A 153 14.84 -15.44 10.99
CA ILE A 153 13.89 -16.51 11.31
C ILE A 153 13.86 -17.67 10.31
N GLU A 154 14.39 -17.55 9.09
CA GLU A 154 14.27 -18.61 8.07
C GLU A 154 14.93 -19.94 8.47
N ASN A 155 16.01 -19.87 9.26
CA ASN A 155 16.77 -21.04 9.69
C ASN A 155 16.61 -21.34 11.19
N THR A 156 15.62 -20.74 11.87
CA THR A 156 15.45 -20.92 13.32
C THR A 156 14.43 -22.02 13.62
N ASN A 157 14.76 -22.97 14.47
CA ASN A 157 13.75 -23.90 15.00
C ASN A 157 13.06 -23.35 16.26
N GLN A 158 13.37 -22.13 16.67
CA GLN A 158 12.86 -21.52 17.89
C GLN A 158 11.47 -20.90 17.67
N PRO A 159 10.65 -20.81 18.74
CA PRO A 159 9.39 -20.07 18.68
C PRO A 159 9.62 -18.62 18.25
N VAL A 160 8.73 -18.12 17.38
CA VAL A 160 8.74 -16.73 16.90
C VAL A 160 7.44 -16.07 17.30
N PHE A 161 7.53 -14.96 18.03
CA PHE A 161 6.38 -14.14 18.44
C PHE A 161 6.38 -12.81 17.71
N VAL A 162 5.19 -12.29 17.36
CA VAL A 162 5.02 -10.95 16.79
C VAL A 162 4.19 -10.11 17.76
N TYR A 163 4.81 -9.10 18.38
CA TYR A 163 4.19 -8.33 19.44
C TYR A 163 3.28 -7.20 18.92
N GLY A 164 1.97 -7.45 18.83
CA GLY A 164 0.96 -6.49 18.34
C GLY A 164 1.03 -6.13 16.85
N GLY A 165 1.81 -6.90 16.08
CA GLY A 165 1.86 -6.86 14.61
C GLY A 165 1.19 -8.09 13.99
N TYR A 166 0.85 -8.02 12.70
CA TYR A 166 0.32 -9.17 11.95
C TYR A 166 0.90 -9.19 10.54
N TYR A 167 2.07 -9.80 10.40
CA TYR A 167 2.83 -9.82 9.14
C TYR A 167 2.60 -11.11 8.36
N THR A 168 1.42 -11.27 7.75
CA THR A 168 1.02 -12.50 7.02
C THR A 168 2.09 -13.03 6.05
N SER A 169 2.81 -12.12 5.40
CA SER A 169 3.88 -12.43 4.45
C SER A 169 5.10 -13.13 5.07
N VAL A 170 5.27 -13.11 6.39
CA VAL A 170 6.32 -13.90 7.07
C VAL A 170 6.18 -15.38 6.72
N VAL A 171 4.98 -15.95 6.85
CA VAL A 171 4.72 -17.37 6.53
C VAL A 171 5.12 -17.70 5.09
N TYR A 172 4.85 -16.78 4.17
CA TYR A 172 5.19 -16.95 2.77
C TYR A 172 6.71 -16.99 2.53
N TYR A 173 7.44 -16.01 3.09
CA TYR A 173 8.88 -15.82 2.85
C TYR A 173 9.77 -16.75 3.65
N THR A 174 9.38 -17.13 4.87
CA THR A 174 10.27 -17.88 5.78
C THR A 174 9.81 -19.29 6.07
N LYS A 175 8.59 -19.66 5.64
CA LYS A 175 7.92 -20.93 5.97
C LYS A 175 7.70 -21.16 7.48
N HIS A 176 8.09 -20.22 8.33
CA HIS A 176 7.77 -20.23 9.75
C HIS A 176 6.39 -19.63 10.00
N ILE A 177 5.65 -20.26 10.91
CA ILE A 177 4.36 -19.79 11.39
C ILE A 177 4.59 -19.13 12.75
N PRO A 178 4.77 -17.79 12.82
CA PRO A 178 4.93 -17.10 14.08
C PRO A 178 3.60 -16.98 14.82
N THR A 179 3.66 -16.80 16.13
CA THR A 179 2.51 -16.53 16.99
C THR A 179 2.31 -15.03 17.15
N GLN A 180 1.13 -14.52 16.80
CA GLN A 180 0.76 -13.13 17.05
C GLN A 180 0.41 -12.93 18.53
N VAL A 181 1.02 -11.93 19.16
CA VAL A 181 0.57 -11.41 20.45
C VAL A 181 -0.43 -10.29 20.20
N TYR A 182 -1.67 -10.50 20.61
CA TYR A 182 -2.76 -9.56 20.41
C TYR A 182 -2.91 -8.66 21.63
N LEU A 183 -2.62 -7.37 21.46
CA LEU A 183 -2.57 -6.43 22.58
C LEU A 183 -3.96 -6.02 23.07
N ASN A 184 -4.95 -5.93 22.18
CA ASN A 184 -6.32 -5.55 22.50
C ASN A 184 -7.31 -6.49 21.83
N LYS A 185 -7.95 -7.39 22.59
CA LYS A 185 -8.91 -8.36 22.06
C LYS A 185 -10.26 -7.72 21.73
N THR A 186 -10.49 -7.35 20.47
CA THR A 186 -11.79 -6.80 20.03
C THR A 186 -12.59 -7.73 19.12
N ASP A 187 -11.95 -8.73 18.52
CA ASP A 187 -12.60 -9.61 17.52
C ASP A 187 -13.18 -10.88 18.16
N ASP A 188 -14.35 -11.32 17.67
CA ASP A 188 -14.94 -12.63 18.03
C ASP A 188 -14.01 -13.75 17.55
N GLU A 189 -13.70 -14.68 18.45
CA GLU A 189 -12.73 -15.76 18.26
C GLU A 189 -13.04 -16.65 17.05
N ARG A 190 -14.32 -16.83 16.69
CA ARG A 190 -14.71 -17.64 15.53
C ARG A 190 -14.24 -17.02 14.23
N TRP A 191 -14.33 -15.70 14.14
CA TRP A 191 -13.87 -14.95 12.98
C TRP A 191 -12.35 -14.88 12.91
N ALA A 192 -11.68 -14.76 14.06
CA ALA A 192 -10.23 -14.79 14.14
C ALA A 192 -9.67 -16.15 13.69
N LYS A 193 -10.23 -17.27 14.18
CA LYS A 193 -9.78 -18.63 13.83
C LYS A 193 -9.92 -18.98 12.35
N ALA A 194 -10.99 -18.51 11.69
CA ALA A 194 -11.23 -18.83 10.27
C ALA A 194 -10.38 -17.97 9.31
N ARG A 195 -9.97 -16.77 9.73
CA ARG A 195 -9.25 -15.81 8.88
C ARG A 195 -7.74 -15.84 9.06
N ASN A 196 -7.28 -16.11 10.29
CA ASN A 196 -5.88 -15.95 10.63
C ASN A 196 -5.08 -17.19 10.28
N ILE A 197 -3.94 -16.98 9.60
CA ILE A 197 -2.98 -18.03 9.25
C ILE A 197 -1.89 -18.21 10.31
N MET A 198 -1.81 -17.27 11.26
CA MET A 198 -0.92 -17.32 12.41
C MET A 198 -1.75 -17.56 13.66
N PRO A 199 -1.29 -18.42 14.60
CA PRO A 199 -1.92 -18.53 15.90
C PRO A 199 -1.85 -17.19 16.64
N THR A 200 -2.84 -16.93 17.49
CA THR A 200 -2.96 -15.69 18.23
C THR A 200 -3.08 -15.99 19.72
N ILE A 201 -2.26 -15.32 20.53
CA ILE A 201 -2.31 -15.35 21.99
C ILE A 201 -2.51 -13.93 22.53
N THR A 202 -3.05 -13.81 23.73
CA THR A 202 -3.18 -12.53 24.45
C THR A 202 -1.83 -12.05 24.98
N LYS A 203 -1.77 -10.77 25.38
CA LYS A 203 -0.58 -10.20 26.03
C LYS A 203 -0.21 -10.97 27.30
N ASP A 204 -1.18 -11.35 28.11
CA ASP A 204 -0.93 -12.06 29.37
C ASP A 204 -0.41 -13.48 29.13
N GLU A 205 -1.04 -14.25 28.24
CA GLU A 205 -0.55 -15.58 27.84
C GLU A 205 0.87 -15.53 27.26
N PHE A 206 1.20 -14.48 26.50
CA PHE A 206 2.56 -14.26 26.01
C PHE A 206 3.55 -14.04 27.14
N LEU A 207 3.20 -13.20 28.13
CA LEU A 207 4.08 -12.93 29.28
C LEU A 207 4.28 -14.15 30.17
N ASP A 208 3.29 -15.04 30.25
CA ASP A 208 3.37 -16.30 30.99
C ASP A 208 4.19 -17.37 30.25
N GLN A 209 4.06 -17.45 28.92
CA GLN A 209 4.75 -18.47 28.11
C GLN A 209 6.21 -18.10 27.81
N LEU A 210 6.51 -16.83 27.50
CA LEU A 210 7.83 -16.40 27.01
C LEU A 210 9.01 -16.82 27.91
N PRO A 211 8.93 -16.77 29.26
CA PRO A 211 10.03 -17.20 30.14
C PRO A 211 10.43 -18.66 29.96
N ASN A 212 9.53 -19.51 29.49
CA ASN A 212 9.79 -20.94 29.28
C ASN A 212 10.37 -21.23 27.87
N GLU A 213 10.33 -20.25 26.96
CA GLU A 213 10.72 -20.41 25.57
C GLU A 213 12.17 -19.94 25.36
N SER A 214 13.12 -20.80 25.71
CA SER A 214 14.55 -20.54 25.58
C SER A 214 14.92 -20.17 24.13
N ASN A 215 15.71 -19.11 23.92
CA ASN A 215 16.10 -18.61 22.60
C ASN A 215 14.96 -18.17 21.66
N ALA A 216 13.72 -18.01 22.12
CA ALA A 216 12.63 -17.51 21.29
C ALA A 216 12.93 -16.13 20.72
N ILE A 217 12.40 -15.87 19.53
CA ILE A 217 12.55 -14.60 18.82
C ILE A 217 11.26 -13.80 18.96
N VAL A 218 11.39 -12.52 19.30
CA VAL A 218 10.25 -11.60 19.40
C VAL A 218 10.43 -10.46 18.41
N ILE A 219 9.51 -10.35 17.46
CA ILE A 219 9.44 -9.26 16.49
C ILE A 219 8.52 -8.18 17.07
N VAL A 220 9.07 -7.00 17.32
CA VAL A 220 8.36 -5.88 17.93
C VAL A 220 8.27 -4.72 16.93
N PRO A 221 7.09 -4.44 16.34
CA PRO A 221 6.89 -3.29 15.47
C PRO A 221 7.28 -1.99 16.15
N ASN A 222 7.87 -1.04 15.42
CA ASN A 222 8.35 0.23 15.98
C ASN A 222 7.27 0.98 16.77
N ARG A 223 6.00 0.90 16.33
CA ARG A 223 4.84 1.49 17.02
C ARG A 223 4.56 0.92 18.42
N ASN A 224 5.03 -0.30 18.71
CA ASN A 224 4.76 -1.03 19.95
C ASN A 224 6.01 -1.15 20.85
N ILE A 225 7.17 -0.61 20.43
CA ILE A 225 8.43 -0.74 21.19
C ILE A 225 8.28 -0.25 22.63
N LYS A 226 7.67 0.92 22.83
CA LYS A 226 7.51 1.49 24.18
C LYS A 226 6.67 0.61 25.10
N ASP A 227 5.59 0.03 24.58
CA ASP A 227 4.74 -0.89 25.34
C ASP A 227 5.51 -2.18 25.68
N PHE A 228 6.25 -2.73 24.71
CA PHE A 228 7.07 -3.91 24.93
C PHE A 228 8.19 -3.67 25.95
N GLU A 229 8.94 -2.58 25.83
CA GLU A 229 10.06 -2.22 26.72
C GLU A 229 9.60 -1.95 28.16
N SER A 230 8.34 -1.56 28.36
CA SER A 230 7.73 -1.41 29.68
C SER A 230 7.23 -2.74 30.29
N SER A 231 7.22 -3.82 29.52
CA SER A 231 6.69 -5.12 29.94
C SER A 231 7.75 -6.03 30.59
N PRO A 232 7.36 -7.01 31.40
CA PRO A 232 8.28 -7.99 31.98
C PRO A 232 9.11 -8.77 30.95
N ALA A 233 8.59 -8.95 29.73
CA ALA A 233 9.29 -9.61 28.62
C ALA A 233 10.58 -8.89 28.20
N ALA A 234 10.67 -7.58 28.39
CA ALA A 234 11.87 -6.80 28.05
C ALA A 234 13.07 -7.16 28.95
N VAL A 235 12.82 -7.60 30.19
CA VAL A 235 13.87 -7.96 31.14
C VAL A 235 14.59 -9.24 30.71
N ILE A 236 13.86 -10.19 30.14
CA ILE A 236 14.35 -11.51 29.73
C ILE A 236 14.80 -11.59 28.27
N THR A 237 14.77 -10.47 27.54
CA THR A 237 15.12 -10.42 26.13
C THR A 237 16.26 -9.44 25.85
N LYS A 238 17.02 -9.71 24.78
CA LYS A 238 18.04 -8.77 24.28
C LYS A 238 17.80 -8.44 22.81
N PRO A 239 18.08 -7.19 22.38
CA PRO A 239 17.98 -6.82 20.98
C PRO A 239 19.00 -7.64 20.17
N LEU A 240 18.50 -8.35 19.17
CA LEU A 240 19.28 -9.12 18.20
C LEU A 240 19.57 -8.30 16.93
N GLY A 241 18.65 -7.41 16.56
CA GLY A 241 18.78 -6.58 15.37
C GLY A 241 17.61 -5.64 15.19
N LYS A 242 17.71 -4.79 14.18
CA LYS A 242 16.68 -3.79 13.84
C LYS A 242 16.45 -3.77 12.34
N THR A 243 15.19 -3.58 11.98
CA THR A 243 14.71 -3.38 10.60
C THR A 243 14.03 -2.02 10.50
N ASN A 244 13.63 -1.62 9.29
CA ASN A 244 12.91 -0.37 9.10
C ASN A 244 11.55 -0.36 9.82
N GLY A 245 10.88 -1.51 9.93
CA GLY A 245 9.54 -1.63 10.54
C GLY A 245 9.51 -2.09 12.00
N ALA A 246 10.57 -2.74 12.50
CA ALA A 246 10.55 -3.42 13.80
C ALA A 246 11.95 -3.64 14.40
N THR A 247 11.99 -3.87 15.71
CA THR A 247 13.17 -4.38 16.43
C THR A 247 12.96 -5.86 16.74
N ILE A 248 14.02 -6.65 16.55
CA ILE A 248 14.03 -8.10 16.78
C ILE A 248 14.75 -8.35 18.10
N TYR A 249 14.08 -9.04 19.01
CA TYR A 249 14.63 -9.44 20.30
C TYR A 249 14.79 -10.96 20.36
N LYS A 250 15.69 -11.43 21.21
CA LYS A 250 15.91 -12.83 21.50
C LYS A 250 15.86 -13.07 23.01
N VAL A 251 15.13 -14.09 23.44
CA VAL A 251 15.07 -14.51 24.84
C VAL A 251 16.43 -15.04 25.29
N GLN A 252 16.87 -14.60 26.48
CA GLN A 252 18.12 -15.06 27.06
C GLN A 252 17.93 -16.39 27.80
N ASN A 253 18.86 -17.33 27.62
CA ASN A 253 18.91 -18.52 28.46
C ASN A 253 19.46 -18.12 29.85
N ASN A 254 18.60 -18.19 30.87
CA ASN A 254 18.87 -18.00 32.30
C ASN A 254 19.17 -16.55 32.74
N ILE A 255 18.16 -15.89 33.32
CA ILE A 255 18.41 -14.94 34.40
C ILE A 255 18.42 -15.78 35.69
N SER A 256 19.61 -16.18 36.14
CA SER A 256 19.80 -16.62 37.52
C SER A 256 19.58 -15.40 38.41
N PHE A 257 18.48 -15.40 39.17
CA PHE A 257 18.33 -14.54 40.34
C PHE A 257 19.29 -14.98 41.45
#